data_AF-A0A328TIN9-F1
#
_entry.id   AF-A0A328TIN9-F1
#
_cell.length_a   1.000
_cell.length_b   1.000
_cell.length_c   1.000
_cell.angle_alpha   90.00
_cell.angle_beta   90.00
_cell.angle_gamma   90.00
#
_symmetry.space_group_name_H-M   'P 1'
#
loop_
_entity.id
_entity.type
_entity.pdbx_description
1 polymer ?
#
loop_
_entity_poly.entity_id
_entity_poly.type
_entity_poly.pdbx_seq_one_letter_code
_entity_poly.pdbx_strand_id
1 'polypeptide(L)' 'MPEVQIYHNPRCPKNRETLALLQAHDIEPEVILYLETPPDSATLQALLQQLSFSSARQLMR' A
#
# COMPACT_ATOMS: atom_id res chain seq x y z
N MET A 1 13.12 -9.33 -8.19
CA MET A 1 12.46 -8.05 -7.83
C MET A 1 11.04 -8.41 -7.45
N PRO A 2 10.51 -7.94 -6.31
CA PRO A 2 9.14 -8.26 -5.91
C PRO A 2 8.17 -7.71 -6.96
N GLU A 3 7.23 -8.54 -7.40
CA GLU A 3 6.26 -8.20 -8.46
C GLU A 3 5.11 -7.33 -7.92
N VAL A 4 4.93 -7.29 -6.60
CA VAL A 4 3.87 -6.59 -5.88
C VAL A 4 4.46 -5.80 -4.71
N GLN A 5 3.95 -4.61 -4.46
CA GLN A 5 4.31 -3.80 -3.29
C GLN A 5 3.08 -3.55 -2.42
N ILE A 6 3.27 -3.51 -1.10
CA ILE A 6 2.22 -3.18 -0.13
C ILE A 6 2.69 -2.08 0.82
N TYR A 7 1.91 -0.99 0.88
CA TYR A 7 2.06 0.04 1.90
C TYR A 7 1.38 -0.42 3.19
N HIS A 8 2.20 -0.84 4.15
CA HIS A 8 1.76 -1.57 5.34
C HIS A 8 1.83 -0.72 6.61
N ASN A 9 0.83 -0.90 7.47
CA ASN A 9 0.87 -0.41 8.85
C ASN A 9 0.60 -1.59 9.80
N PRO A 10 1.61 -2.06 10.56
CA PRO A 10 1.50 -3.20 11.47
C PRO A 10 0.42 -3.02 12.55
N ARG A 11 0.08 -1.77 12.89
CA ARG A 11 -0.92 -1.44 13.91
C ARG A 11 -2.35 -1.51 13.39
N CYS A 12 -2.57 -1.57 12.07
CA CYS A 12 -3.90 -1.62 11.46
C CYS A 12 -4.34 -3.08 11.22
N PRO A 13 -5.36 -3.60 11.94
CA PRO A 13 -5.82 -4.98 11.78
C PRO A 13 -6.19 -5.33 10.34
N LYS A 14 -6.90 -4.41 9.67
CA LYS A 14 -7.37 -4.62 8.30
C LYS A 14 -6.22 -4.73 7.30
N ASN A 15 -5.16 -3.96 7.50
CA ASN A 15 -4.00 -3.99 6.63
C ASN A 15 -3.15 -5.26 6.87
N ARG A 16 -3.11 -5.79 8.10
CA ARG A 16 -2.52 -7.11 8.38
C ARG A 16 -3.28 -8.25 7.70
N GLU A 17 -4.61 -8.20 7.65
CA GLU A 17 -5.42 -9.16 6.89
C GLU A 17 -5.04 -9.17 5.40
N THR A 18 -4.80 -8.00 4.79
CA THR A 18 -4.34 -7.90 3.39
C THR A 18 -2.98 -8.57 3.17
N LEU A 19 -2.02 -8.34 4.06
CA LEU A 19 -0.70 -8.98 3.97
C LEU A 19 -0.81 -10.51 4.10
N ALA A 20 -1.60 -11.00 5.06
CA ALA A 20 -1.85 -12.42 5.23
C ALA A 20 -2.54 -13.06 4.02
N LEU A 21 -3.46 -12.34 3.37
CA LEU A 21 -4.12 -12.79 2.14
C LEU A 21 -3.12 -12.96 1.00
N LEU A 22 -2.21 -12.00 0.79
CA LEU A 22 -1.16 -12.11 -0.23
C LEU A 22 -0.27 -13.33 0.03
N GLN A 23 0.18 -13.51 1.28
CA GLN A 23 1.01 -14.64 1.68
C GLN A 23 0.29 -15.99 1.53
N ALA A 24 -1.01 -16.06 1.80
CA ALA A 24 -1.82 -17.26 1.62
C ALA A 24 -2.00 -17.67 0.14
N HIS A 25 -1.71 -16.76 -0.78
CA HIS A 25 -1.67 -17.01 -2.22
C HIS A 25 -0.24 -17.16 -2.76
N ASP A 26 0.74 -17.42 -1.88
CA ASP A 26 2.17 -17.55 -2.21
C ASP A 26 2.76 -16.29 -2.89
N ILE A 27 2.15 -15.12 -2.67
CA ILE A 27 2.66 -13.84 -3.13
C ILE A 27 3.51 -13.23 -2.02
N GLU A 28 4.80 -13.01 -2.31
CA GLU A 28 5.72 -12.28 -1.43
C GLU A 28 5.85 -10.81 -1.87
N PRO A 29 5.07 -9.88 -1.28
CA PRO A 29 5.14 -8.48 -1.65
C PRO A 29 6.35 -7.78 -1.01
N GLU A 30 6.80 -6.70 -1.64
CA GLU A 30 7.65 -5.71 -0.97
C GLU A 30 6.83 -4.97 0.09
N VAL A 31 7.24 -5.05 1.35
CA VAL A 31 6.54 -4.38 2.45
C VAL A 31 7.16 -3.02 2.71
N ILE A 32 6.40 -1.95 2.45
CA ILE A 32 6.80 -0.56 2.69
C ILE A 32 6.05 -0.02 3.91
N LEU A 33 6.77 0.26 5.00
CA LEU A 33 6.20 0.85 6.21
C LEU A 33 5.98 2.35 6.02
N TYR A 34 4.82 2.76 5.49
CA TYR A 34 4.56 4.14 5.04
C TYR A 34 4.61 5.21 6.15
N LEU A 35 4.56 4.80 7.43
CA LEU A 35 4.74 5.71 8.56
C LEU A 35 6.22 5.98 8.88
N GLU A 36 7.12 5.07 8.47
CA GLU A 36 8.57 5.19 8.65
C GLU A 36 9.22 5.75 7.39
N THR A 37 8.82 5.23 6.23
CA THR A 37 9.28 5.62 4.91
C THR A 37 8.09 6.13 4.09
N PRO A 38 7.63 7.37 4.34
CA PRO A 38 6.49 7.92 3.62
C PRO A 38 6.80 8.08 2.12
N PRO A 39 5.84 7.79 1.23
CA PRO A 39 6.00 8.04 -0.20
C PRO A 39 6.12 9.54 -0.48
N ASP A 40 6.92 9.89 -1.49
CA ASP A 40 7.00 11.26 -1.97
C ASP A 40 5.76 11.67 -2.78
N SER A 41 5.71 12.95 -3.18
CA SER A 41 4.58 13.49 -3.93
C SER A 41 4.38 12.82 -5.30
N ALA A 42 5.47 12.47 -5.99
CA ALA A 42 5.42 11.81 -7.29
C ALA A 42 4.84 10.39 -7.16
N THR A 43 5.28 9.63 -6.16
CA THR A 43 4.76 8.30 -5.85
C THR A 43 3.28 8.35 -5.50
N LEU A 44 2.86 9.29 -4.66
CA LEU A 44 1.45 9.48 -4.32
C LEU A 44 0.59 9.80 -5.55
N GLN A 45 1.09 10.62 -6.49
CA GLN A 45 0.37 10.90 -7.74
C GLN A 45 0.20 9.64 -8.60
N ALA A 46 1.23 8.81 -8.72
CA ALA A 46 1.15 7.55 -9.44
C ALA A 46 0.13 6.59 -8.81
N LEU A 47 0.14 6.46 -7.47
CA LEU A 47 -0.84 5.64 -6.74
C LEU A 47 -2.27 6.11 -6.96
N LEU A 48 -2.52 7.42 -6.95
CA LEU A 48 -3.86 7.97 -7.21
C LEU A 48 -4.34 7.62 -8.63
N GLN A 49 -3.47 7.67 -9.63
CA GLN A 49 -3.80 7.27 -10.99
C GLN A 49 -4.13 5.78 -11.08
N GLN A 50 -3.34 4.92 -10.43
CA GLN A 50 -3.59 3.47 -10.40
C GLN A 50 -4.93 3.13 -9.72
N LEU A 51 -5.29 3.88 -8.68
CA LEU A 51 -6.56 3.72 -7.97
C LEU A 51 -7.76 4.36 -8.71
N SER A 52 -7.53 5.02 -9.84
CA SER A 52 -8.54 5.81 -10.56
C SER A 52 -9.18 6.89 -9.69
N PHE A 53 -8.40 7.48 -8.78
CA PHE A 53 -8.85 8.54 -7.88
C PHE A 53 -8.62 9.91 -8.50
N SER A 54 -9.63 10.78 -8.42
CA SER A 54 -9.56 12.15 -8.93
C SER A 54 -8.97 13.14 -7.93
N SER A 55 -8.85 12.77 -6.66
CA SER A 55 -8.28 13.62 -5.60
C SER A 55 -7.63 12.80 -4.49
N ALA A 56 -6.51 13.30 -3.96
CA ALA A 56 -5.85 12.75 -2.76
C ALA A 56 -6.79 12.66 -1.55
N ARG A 57 -7.82 13.52 -1.48
CA ARG A 57 -8.82 13.48 -0.40
C ARG A 57 -9.58 12.16 -0.33
N GLN A 58 -9.69 11.42 -1.43
CA GLN A 58 -10.36 10.11 -1.47
C GLN A 58 -9.59 9.02 -0.70
N LEU A 59 -8.31 9.22 -0.39
CA LEU A 59 -7.53 8.34 0.49
C LEU A 59 -7.87 8.55 1.98
N MET A 60 -8.43 9.70 2.33
CA MET A 60 -8.80 10.03 3.70
C MET A 60 -10.25 9.59 3.97
N ARG A 61 -10.51 9.15 5.20
CA ARG A 61 -11.86 8.90 5.72
C ARG A 61 -12.16 9.86 6.84
#